data_AF-A0A2D7TV79-F1
#
_entry.id   AF-A0A2D7TV79-F1
#
_cell.length_a   1.000
_cell.length_b   1.000
_cell.length_c   1.000
_cell.angle_alpha   90.00
_cell.angle_beta   90.00
_cell.angle_gamma   90.00
#
_symmetry.space_group_name_H-M   'P 1'
#
loop_
_entity.id
_entity.type
_entity.pdbx_description
1 polymer ?
#
loop_
_entity_poly.entity_id
_entity_poly.type
_entity_poly.pdbx_seq_one_letter_code
_entity_poly.pdbx_strand_id
1 'polypeptide(L)'
;MFDIYLPIAEVYINVPLLLIISAAVGFLTGLLGIGGGFLMTPILIFLGIPPIYAVANGANNILAASVSGSLAHYFKNQIDVKMGILILIGGLVGSILGIEIFSFFLKKGSINNLISISYFFLLSAIGILMFYESLSEMRRIRNNKFIKRRLHQHYWIHNLPFKVRIHASKLYISAIGPIIFGILIGLISSLLGVGGGFILVPILIYVLGMPARLVPGTSLFAMIFVMIIVTLLHAISNNTIDLYLVLILAFGSVIGAQFGSFISSKLAGEELRGLLSLLILTFGFKFGYDLYFSKILPSLNITNTHNLEFNNFTKFLINISENHSIIYGITSVTVAIGIGIIVAYSFKKLLK
;
A
#
# COMPACT_ATOMS: atom_id res chain seq x y z
N MET A 1 18.43 -10.14 20.33
CA MET A 1 19.83 -10.29 19.83
C MET A 1 19.99 -9.95 18.34
N PHE A 2 18.98 -9.34 17.69
CA PHE A 2 19.11 -8.61 16.42
C PHE A 2 18.08 -7.46 16.42
N ASP A 3 18.08 -6.70 17.51
CA ASP A 3 17.13 -5.62 17.72
C ASP A 3 17.85 -4.30 17.37
N ILE A 4 17.28 -3.55 16.42
CA ILE A 4 17.81 -2.26 15.99
C ILE A 4 16.90 -1.17 16.55
N TYR A 5 17.53 -0.10 17.05
CA TYR A 5 16.83 1.12 17.44
C TYR A 5 16.52 1.96 16.20
N LEU A 6 15.25 2.30 16.03
CA LEU A 6 14.81 3.23 15.00
C LEU A 6 15.03 4.67 15.50
N PRO A 7 15.92 5.46 14.86
CA PRO A 7 16.27 6.79 15.36
C PRO A 7 15.15 7.83 15.26
N ILE A 8 14.19 7.64 14.35
CA ILE A 8 13.13 8.62 14.11
C ILE A 8 11.82 8.15 14.74
N ALA A 9 11.54 6.84 14.71
CA ALA A 9 10.37 6.28 15.36
C ALA A 9 10.57 6.01 16.87
N GLU A 10 11.81 6.10 17.36
CA GLU A 10 12.22 5.92 18.76
C GLU A 10 11.84 4.57 19.40
N VAL A 11 11.76 3.50 18.59
CA VAL A 11 11.35 2.15 19.02
C VAL A 11 12.38 1.11 18.61
N TYR A 12 12.56 0.08 19.45
CA TYR A 12 13.36 -1.10 19.14
C TYR A 12 12.56 -2.11 18.35
N ILE A 13 13.14 -2.64 17.26
CA ILE A 13 12.51 -3.64 16.42
C ILE A 13 13.43 -4.80 16.14
N ASN A 14 12.87 -6.00 16.19
CA ASN A 14 13.54 -7.23 15.79
C ASN A 14 13.63 -7.32 14.25
N VAL A 15 14.85 -7.22 13.72
CA VAL A 15 15.08 -7.19 12.26
C VAL A 15 14.64 -8.48 11.56
N PRO A 16 14.99 -9.70 12.03
CA PRO A 16 14.54 -10.93 11.40
C PRO A 16 13.01 -11.04 11.31
N LEU A 17 12.30 -10.71 12.39
CA LEU A 17 10.84 -10.73 12.41
C LEU A 17 10.25 -9.78 11.37
N LEU A 18 10.79 -8.56 11.31
CA LEU A 18 10.32 -7.54 10.39
C LEU A 18 10.57 -7.92 8.91
N LEU A 19 11.71 -8.56 8.61
CA LEU A 19 12.01 -9.10 7.28
C LEU A 19 11.04 -10.21 6.87
N ILE A 20 10.71 -11.12 7.77
CA ILE A 20 9.77 -12.22 7.49
C ILE A 20 8.37 -11.67 7.22
N ILE A 21 7.91 -10.74 8.06
CA ILE A 21 6.61 -10.09 7.90
C ILE A 21 6.57 -9.28 6.60
N SER A 22 7.61 -8.48 6.32
CA SER A 22 7.66 -7.68 5.11
C SER A 22 7.70 -8.57 3.87
N ALA A 23 8.43 -9.68 3.89
CA ALA A 23 8.41 -10.68 2.83
C ALA A 23 7.05 -11.35 2.66
N ALA A 24 6.34 -11.69 3.74
CA ALA A 24 4.99 -12.26 3.66
C ALA A 24 3.99 -11.26 3.07
N VAL A 25 4.02 -10.00 3.51
CA VAL A 25 3.18 -8.93 2.97
C VAL A 25 3.53 -8.63 1.51
N GLY A 26 4.81 -8.61 1.17
CA GLY A 26 5.32 -8.51 -0.19
C GLY A 26 4.83 -9.66 -1.06
N PHE A 27 4.88 -10.89 -0.56
CA PHE A 27 4.38 -12.07 -1.25
C PHE A 27 2.90 -11.95 -1.60
N LEU A 28 2.06 -11.56 -0.64
CA LEU A 28 0.64 -11.30 -0.89
C LEU A 28 0.44 -10.16 -1.91
N THR A 29 1.29 -9.13 -1.85
CA THR A 29 1.30 -8.01 -2.79
C THR A 29 1.55 -8.48 -4.22
N GLY A 30 2.63 -9.24 -4.42
CA GLY A 30 3.02 -9.74 -5.74
C GLY A 30 2.01 -10.74 -6.30
N LEU A 31 1.38 -11.52 -5.43
CA LEU A 31 0.40 -12.51 -5.82
C LEU A 31 -0.91 -11.88 -6.31
N LEU A 32 -1.39 -10.86 -5.59
CA LEU A 32 -2.70 -10.23 -5.88
C LEU A 32 -2.60 -8.95 -6.72
N GLY A 33 -1.41 -8.37 -6.86
CA GLY A 33 -1.20 -7.10 -7.58
C GLY A 33 -1.79 -5.89 -6.89
N ILE A 34 -1.98 -5.95 -5.57
CA ILE A 34 -2.82 -5.04 -4.80
C ILE A 34 -2.03 -3.93 -4.06
N GLY A 35 -0.69 -3.99 -4.02
CA GLY A 35 0.13 -3.06 -3.23
C GLY A 35 -0.08 -3.25 -1.72
N GLY A 36 0.58 -4.23 -1.09
CA GLY A 36 0.23 -4.77 0.24
C GLY A 36 0.49 -3.88 1.46
N GLY A 37 0.71 -2.57 1.31
CA GLY A 37 0.81 -1.72 2.49
C GLY A 37 -0.50 -1.50 3.23
N PHE A 38 -1.63 -1.90 2.66
CA PHE A 38 -2.88 -2.03 3.42
C PHE A 38 -2.76 -3.03 4.59
N LEU A 39 -1.85 -4.01 4.50
CA LEU A 39 -1.51 -4.91 5.60
C LEU A 39 -0.29 -4.44 6.38
N MET A 40 0.72 -3.90 5.67
CA MET A 40 1.97 -3.52 6.32
C MET A 40 1.72 -2.52 7.45
N THR A 41 1.00 -1.44 7.18
CA THR A 41 0.84 -0.37 8.17
C THR A 41 0.09 -0.83 9.43
N PRO A 42 -1.04 -1.58 9.35
CA PRO A 42 -1.61 -2.26 10.51
C PRO A 42 -0.65 -3.16 11.28
N ILE A 43 0.17 -3.95 10.57
CA ILE A 43 1.11 -4.85 11.24
C ILE A 43 2.18 -4.06 11.98
N LEU A 44 2.74 -3.00 11.38
CA LEU A 44 3.70 -2.12 12.04
C LEU A 44 3.10 -1.49 13.31
N ILE A 45 1.85 -1.02 13.21
CA ILE A 45 1.07 -0.49 14.33
C ILE A 45 0.94 -1.53 15.45
N PHE A 46 0.59 -2.79 15.12
CA PHE A 46 0.49 -3.87 16.11
C PHE A 46 1.84 -4.34 16.66
N LEU A 47 2.94 -4.13 15.94
CA LEU A 47 4.31 -4.35 16.43
C LEU A 47 4.78 -3.23 17.38
N GLY A 48 3.95 -2.22 17.63
CA GLY A 48 4.25 -1.13 18.56
C GLY A 48 4.91 0.08 17.91
N ILE A 49 5.00 0.15 16.58
CA ILE A 49 5.44 1.37 15.89
C ILE A 49 4.32 2.41 15.97
N PRO A 50 4.62 3.66 16.39
CA PRO A 50 3.58 4.68 16.46
C PRO A 50 2.92 4.90 15.10
N PRO A 51 1.58 5.10 15.05
CA PRO A 51 0.83 5.18 13.79
C PRO A 51 1.38 6.21 12.80
N ILE A 52 1.87 7.33 13.30
CA ILE A 52 2.45 8.40 12.49
C ILE A 52 3.66 7.93 11.65
N TYR A 53 4.54 7.12 12.23
CA TYR A 53 5.71 6.56 11.53
C TYR A 53 5.30 5.34 10.69
N ALA A 54 4.37 4.51 11.18
CA ALA A 54 3.91 3.34 10.45
C ALA A 54 3.31 3.72 9.09
N VAL A 55 2.51 4.80 9.03
CA VAL A 55 1.88 5.32 7.80
C VAL A 55 2.93 5.71 6.76
N ALA A 56 3.90 6.54 7.12
CA ALA A 56 4.91 7.04 6.18
C ALA A 56 5.87 5.94 5.70
N ASN A 57 6.32 5.08 6.61
CA ASN A 57 7.23 3.99 6.28
C ASN A 57 6.50 2.86 5.51
N GLY A 58 5.21 2.67 5.78
CA GLY A 58 4.32 1.82 4.99
C GLY A 58 4.20 2.27 3.54
N ALA A 59 4.08 3.59 3.28
CA ALA A 59 4.07 4.16 1.93
C ALA A 59 5.35 3.84 1.15
N ASN A 60 6.51 3.98 1.79
CA ASN A 60 7.80 3.57 1.22
C ASN A 60 7.90 2.07 0.91
N ASN A 61 7.36 1.22 1.80
CA ASN A 61 7.30 -0.21 1.55
C ASN A 61 6.43 -0.54 0.32
N ILE A 62 5.28 0.12 0.19
CA ILE A 62 4.43 -0.01 -1.00
C ILE A 62 5.16 0.45 -2.24
N LEU A 63 5.88 1.57 -2.18
CA LEU A 63 6.67 2.08 -3.29
C LEU A 63 7.67 1.02 -3.79
N ALA A 64 8.48 0.47 -2.89
CA ALA A 64 9.48 -0.55 -3.24
C ALA A 64 8.82 -1.79 -3.89
N ALA A 65 7.80 -2.34 -3.24
CA ALA A 65 7.07 -3.50 -3.75
C ALA A 65 6.35 -3.21 -5.09
N SER A 66 5.82 -2.00 -5.27
CA SER A 66 5.10 -1.60 -6.48
C SER A 66 6.03 -1.38 -7.65
N VAL A 67 7.22 -0.80 -7.45
CA VAL A 67 8.26 -0.71 -8.48
C VAL A 67 8.64 -2.11 -8.97
N SER A 68 8.90 -3.00 -8.02
CA SER A 68 9.32 -4.36 -8.32
C SER A 68 8.22 -5.17 -9.06
N GLY A 69 6.99 -5.12 -8.56
CA GLY A 69 5.85 -5.82 -9.17
C GLY A 69 5.40 -5.20 -10.50
N SER A 70 5.39 -3.87 -10.61
CA SER A 70 5.09 -3.17 -11.87
C SER A 70 6.08 -3.57 -12.94
N LEU A 71 7.38 -3.65 -12.64
CA LEU A 71 8.38 -4.09 -13.62
C LEU A 71 8.13 -5.52 -14.12
N ALA A 72 7.71 -6.44 -13.25
CA ALA A 72 7.32 -7.80 -13.64
C ALA A 72 6.09 -7.82 -14.58
N HIS A 73 5.11 -6.94 -14.37
CA HIS A 73 3.96 -6.79 -15.27
C HIS A 73 4.27 -6.00 -16.55
N TYR A 74 5.22 -5.07 -16.50
CA TYR A 74 5.71 -4.32 -17.64
C TYR A 74 6.31 -5.26 -18.68
N PHE A 75 7.15 -6.21 -18.25
CA PHE A 75 7.71 -7.22 -19.15
C PHE A 75 6.67 -8.15 -19.78
N LYS A 76 5.45 -8.21 -19.22
CA LYS A 76 4.33 -8.99 -19.76
C LYS A 76 3.36 -8.16 -20.62
N ASN A 77 3.65 -6.87 -20.88
CA ASN A 77 2.78 -5.90 -21.54
C ASN A 77 1.39 -5.78 -20.86
N GLN A 78 1.38 -5.78 -19.52
CA GLN A 78 0.14 -5.76 -18.71
C GLN A 78 -0.12 -4.42 -18.01
N ILE A 79 0.45 -3.33 -18.52
CA ILE A 79 0.31 -1.99 -17.92
C ILE A 79 -0.35 -1.05 -18.90
N ASP A 80 -1.42 -0.39 -18.44
CA ASP A 80 -2.02 0.74 -19.13
C ASP A 80 -1.51 2.06 -18.53
N VAL A 81 -0.45 2.60 -19.12
CA VAL A 81 0.22 3.82 -18.65
C VAL A 81 -0.73 5.02 -18.63
N LYS A 82 -1.62 5.12 -19.61
CA LYS A 82 -2.55 6.26 -19.72
C LYS A 82 -3.56 6.26 -18.58
N MET A 83 -4.07 5.09 -18.21
CA MET A 83 -4.91 4.93 -17.02
C MET A 83 -4.15 5.28 -15.74
N GLY A 84 -2.91 4.82 -15.61
CA GLY A 84 -2.06 5.16 -14.49
C GLY A 84 -1.86 6.67 -14.32
N ILE A 85 -1.64 7.40 -15.42
CA ILE A 85 -1.48 8.86 -15.40
C ILE A 85 -2.77 9.57 -14.97
N LEU A 86 -3.94 9.12 -15.43
CA LEU A 86 -5.22 9.73 -14.99
C LEU A 86 -5.45 9.54 -13.49
N ILE A 87 -5.14 8.35 -12.97
CA ILE A 87 -5.21 8.07 -11.54
C ILE A 87 -4.19 8.90 -10.77
N LEU A 88 -2.98 9.08 -11.31
CA LEU A 88 -1.94 9.93 -10.71
C LEU A 88 -2.38 11.38 -10.58
N ILE A 89 -3.00 11.97 -11.61
CA ILE A 89 -3.48 13.36 -11.55
C ILE A 89 -4.47 13.54 -10.39
N GLY A 90 -5.41 12.61 -10.25
CA GLY A 90 -6.30 12.61 -9.09
C GLY A 90 -5.56 12.35 -7.77
N GLY A 91 -4.66 11.38 -7.77
CA GLY A 91 -3.86 10.95 -6.62
C GLY A 91 -2.98 12.05 -6.05
N LEU A 92 -2.44 12.92 -6.89
CA LEU A 92 -1.72 14.14 -6.48
C LEU A 92 -2.60 15.02 -5.61
N VAL A 93 -3.77 15.41 -6.13
CA VAL A 93 -4.74 16.26 -5.42
C VAL A 93 -5.22 15.59 -4.14
N GLY A 94 -5.57 14.30 -4.23
CA GLY A 94 -6.00 13.51 -3.08
C GLY A 94 -4.95 13.41 -1.98
N SER A 95 -3.68 13.20 -2.36
CA SER A 95 -2.58 13.06 -1.38
C SER A 95 -2.30 14.35 -0.63
N ILE A 96 -2.41 15.51 -1.32
CA ILE A 96 -2.30 16.84 -0.71
C ILE A 96 -3.43 17.07 0.30
N LEU A 97 -4.68 16.82 -0.10
CA LEU A 97 -5.82 16.93 0.82
C LEU A 97 -5.69 15.96 2.01
N GLY A 98 -5.23 14.73 1.74
CA GLY A 98 -5.04 13.72 2.77
C GLY A 98 -3.95 14.10 3.79
N ILE A 99 -2.83 14.70 3.35
CA ILE A 99 -1.79 15.13 4.30
C ILE A 99 -2.25 16.34 5.13
N GLU A 100 -3.04 17.25 4.55
CA GLU A 100 -3.62 18.37 5.29
C GLU A 100 -4.55 17.90 6.39
N ILE A 101 -5.43 16.93 6.09
CA ILE A 101 -6.30 16.30 7.09
C ILE A 101 -5.45 15.57 8.14
N PHE A 102 -4.43 14.82 7.71
CA PHE A 102 -3.52 14.11 8.61
C PHE A 102 -2.86 15.07 9.61
N SER A 103 -2.22 16.13 9.12
CA SER A 103 -1.53 17.13 9.94
C SER A 103 -2.50 17.93 10.82
N PHE A 104 -3.74 18.14 10.40
CA PHE A 104 -4.79 18.73 11.25
C PHE A 104 -5.11 17.86 12.47
N PHE A 105 -5.34 16.55 12.27
CA PHE A 105 -5.61 15.63 13.38
C PHE A 105 -4.37 15.35 14.24
N LEU A 106 -3.18 15.41 13.63
CA LEU A 106 -1.91 15.32 14.34
C LEU A 106 -1.73 16.49 15.32
N LYS A 107 -1.95 17.73 14.88
CA LYS A 107 -1.89 18.93 15.75
C LYS A 107 -2.90 18.89 16.89
N LYS A 108 -4.05 18.24 16.70
CA LYS A 108 -5.08 18.03 17.73
C LYS A 108 -4.78 16.87 18.68
N GLY A 109 -3.68 16.12 18.50
CA GLY A 109 -3.37 14.93 19.29
C GLY A 109 -4.35 13.77 19.11
N SER A 110 -5.21 13.81 18.08
CA SER A 110 -6.28 12.82 17.85
C SER A 110 -5.97 11.88 16.68
N ILE A 111 -4.71 11.83 16.24
CA ILE A 111 -4.29 11.07 15.05
C ILE A 111 -4.47 9.56 15.23
N ASN A 112 -4.17 9.04 16.43
CA ASN A 112 -4.34 7.62 16.74
C ASN A 112 -5.81 7.19 16.59
N ASN A 113 -6.75 8.01 17.06
CA ASN A 113 -8.18 7.76 16.93
C ASN A 113 -8.61 7.82 15.46
N LEU A 114 -8.15 8.83 14.71
CA LEU A 114 -8.47 8.94 13.28
C LEU A 114 -8.02 7.68 12.52
N ILE A 115 -6.77 7.25 12.73
CA ILE A 115 -6.18 6.10 12.04
C ILE A 115 -6.91 4.81 12.44
N SER A 116 -7.13 4.58 13.74
CA SER A 116 -7.81 3.37 14.20
C SER A 116 -9.27 3.29 13.71
N ILE A 117 -10.03 4.40 13.76
CA ILE A 117 -11.42 4.43 13.26
C ILE A 117 -11.45 4.15 11.76
N SER A 118 -10.58 4.84 11.02
CA SER A 118 -10.48 4.68 9.57
C SER A 118 -10.10 3.26 9.19
N TYR A 119 -9.14 2.63 9.88
CA TYR A 119 -8.78 1.22 9.65
C TYR A 119 -9.88 0.25 10.03
N PHE A 120 -10.57 0.47 11.15
CA PHE A 120 -11.69 -0.36 11.55
C PHE A 120 -12.74 -0.41 10.43
N PHE A 121 -13.19 0.75 9.94
CA PHE A 121 -14.20 0.80 8.88
C PHE A 121 -13.67 0.28 7.54
N LEU A 122 -12.46 0.70 7.14
CA LEU A 122 -11.89 0.34 5.84
C LEU A 122 -11.59 -1.16 5.75
N LEU A 123 -10.89 -1.73 6.72
CA LEU A 123 -10.54 -3.16 6.70
C LEU A 123 -11.78 -4.02 6.93
N SER A 124 -12.69 -3.66 7.83
CA SER A 124 -13.91 -4.46 8.05
C SER A 124 -14.81 -4.45 6.82
N ALA A 125 -15.07 -3.28 6.21
CA ALA A 125 -15.91 -3.19 5.02
C ALA A 125 -15.34 -4.02 3.87
N ILE A 126 -14.04 -3.90 3.60
CA ILE A 126 -13.40 -4.60 2.49
C ILE A 126 -13.24 -6.09 2.78
N GLY A 127 -12.86 -6.45 4.01
CA GLY A 127 -12.79 -7.83 4.44
C GLY A 127 -14.13 -8.55 4.27
N ILE A 128 -15.24 -7.91 4.66
CA ILE A 128 -16.59 -8.45 4.47
C ILE A 128 -16.93 -8.59 2.98
N LEU A 129 -16.67 -7.56 2.17
CA LEU A 129 -16.95 -7.59 0.73
C LEU A 129 -16.17 -8.71 0.03
N MET A 130 -14.86 -8.83 0.31
CA MET A 130 -14.01 -9.86 -0.25
C MET A 130 -14.38 -11.26 0.22
N PHE A 131 -14.75 -11.41 1.50
CA PHE A 131 -15.19 -12.69 2.06
C PHE A 131 -16.50 -13.15 1.40
N TYR A 132 -17.45 -12.23 1.23
CA TYR A 132 -18.71 -12.50 0.55
C TYR A 132 -18.49 -12.89 -0.92
N GLU A 133 -17.63 -12.16 -1.63
CA GLU A 133 -17.29 -12.46 -3.03
C GLU A 133 -16.61 -13.84 -3.16
N SER A 134 -15.65 -14.14 -2.28
CA SER A 134 -14.97 -15.44 -2.24
C SER A 134 -15.94 -16.59 -1.99
N LEU A 135 -16.86 -16.47 -1.03
CA LEU A 135 -17.88 -17.49 -0.77
C LEU A 135 -18.85 -17.65 -1.94
N SER A 136 -19.23 -16.55 -2.57
CA SER A 136 -20.12 -16.57 -3.73
C SER A 136 -19.50 -17.31 -4.91
N GLU A 137 -18.22 -17.07 -5.22
CA GLU A 137 -17.54 -17.75 -6.33
C GLU A 137 -17.27 -19.23 -6.03
N MET A 138 -16.83 -19.58 -4.81
CA MET A 138 -16.70 -20.99 -4.39
C MET A 138 -18.02 -21.77 -4.52
N ARG A 139 -19.16 -21.14 -4.14
CA ARG A 139 -20.49 -21.74 -4.30
C ARG A 139 -20.91 -21.87 -5.77
N ARG A 140 -20.51 -20.92 -6.63
CA ARG A 140 -20.81 -20.98 -8.07
C ARG A 140 -20.06 -22.09 -8.78
N ILE A 141 -18.76 -22.25 -8.47
CA ILE A 141 -17.95 -23.36 -8.97
C ILE A 141 -18.55 -24.70 -8.52
N ARG A 142 -18.89 -24.82 -7.23
CA ARG A 142 -19.51 -26.04 -6.69
C ARG A 142 -20.87 -26.38 -7.31
N ASN A 143 -21.69 -25.37 -7.58
CA ASN A 143 -23.04 -25.55 -8.13
C ASN A 143 -23.09 -25.55 -9.67
N ASN A 144 -21.95 -25.56 -10.35
CA ASN A 144 -21.81 -25.57 -11.82
C ASN A 144 -22.67 -24.50 -12.54
N LYS A 145 -23.02 -23.41 -11.86
CA LYS A 145 -23.79 -22.30 -12.43
C LYS A 145 -22.82 -21.38 -13.17
N PHE A 146 -22.49 -21.73 -14.40
CA PHE A 146 -21.83 -20.83 -15.34
C PHE A 146 -22.83 -19.73 -15.77
N ILE A 147 -22.99 -18.70 -14.94
CA ILE A 147 -23.62 -17.47 -15.40
C ILE A 147 -22.59 -16.79 -16.32
N LYS A 148 -22.85 -16.79 -17.63
CA LYS A 148 -22.13 -15.97 -18.62
C LYS A 148 -22.06 -14.53 -18.09
N ARG A 149 -20.90 -14.09 -17.58
CA ARG A 149 -20.68 -12.68 -17.23
C ARG A 149 -20.84 -11.90 -18.54
N ARG A 150 -21.91 -11.11 -18.67
CA ARG A 150 -22.07 -10.20 -19.80
C ARG A 150 -20.88 -9.25 -19.78
N LEU A 151 -20.03 -9.29 -20.81
CA LEU A 151 -18.77 -8.53 -20.88
C LEU A 151 -18.97 -7.01 -20.77
N HIS A 152 -20.18 -6.50 -21.03
CA HIS A 152 -20.48 -5.07 -21.01
C HIS A 152 -21.79 -4.83 -20.24
N GLN A 153 -21.68 -4.43 -18.98
CA GLN A 153 -22.75 -3.71 -18.30
C GLN A 153 -22.46 -2.22 -18.47
N HIS A 154 -23.40 -1.49 -19.07
CA HIS A 154 -23.32 -0.04 -19.22
C HIS A 154 -23.47 0.61 -17.83
N TYR A 155 -22.36 0.91 -17.18
CA TYR A 155 -22.39 1.71 -15.94
C TYR A 155 -22.67 3.19 -16.24
N TRP A 156 -23.37 3.85 -15.32
CA TRP A 156 -23.73 5.28 -15.39
C TRP A 156 -22.52 6.20 -15.60
N ILE A 157 -21.34 5.77 -15.16
CA ILE A 157 -20.08 6.52 -15.28
C ILE A 157 -19.60 6.67 -16.74
N HIS A 158 -20.10 5.86 -17.68
CA HIS A 158 -19.77 5.99 -19.11
C HIS A 158 -20.44 7.18 -19.81
N ASN A 159 -21.41 7.83 -19.16
CA ASN A 159 -22.12 9.00 -19.72
C ASN A 159 -21.49 10.34 -19.35
N LEU A 160 -20.42 10.35 -18.53
CA LEU A 160 -19.73 11.58 -18.16
C LEU A 160 -19.02 12.21 -19.39
N PRO A 161 -18.92 13.55 -19.46
CA PRO A 161 -18.20 14.27 -20.51
C PRO A 161 -16.69 13.92 -20.50
N PHE A 162 -15.94 14.28 -21.55
CA PHE A 162 -14.50 14.01 -21.72
C PHE A 162 -14.12 12.51 -21.87
N LYS A 163 -14.72 11.84 -22.86
CA LYS A 163 -14.38 10.46 -23.20
C LYS A 163 -12.99 10.38 -23.83
N VAL A 164 -12.13 9.55 -23.26
CA VAL A 164 -10.77 9.32 -23.75
C VAL A 164 -10.65 7.87 -24.18
N ARG A 165 -10.12 7.64 -25.38
CA ARG A 165 -9.76 6.29 -25.80
C ARG A 165 -8.45 5.88 -25.13
N ILE A 166 -8.48 4.70 -24.53
CA ILE A 166 -7.37 4.10 -23.81
C ILE A 166 -6.98 2.82 -24.54
N HIS A 167 -5.83 2.86 -25.23
CA HIS A 167 -5.47 1.88 -26.25
C HIS A 167 -5.13 0.50 -25.67
N ALA A 168 -4.42 0.42 -24.54
CA ALA A 168 -4.03 -0.86 -23.94
C ALA A 168 -5.26 -1.58 -23.35
N SER A 169 -6.14 -0.87 -22.65
CA SER A 169 -7.38 -1.43 -22.10
C SER A 169 -8.52 -1.58 -23.11
N LYS A 170 -8.39 -1.03 -24.32
CA LYS A 170 -9.47 -0.87 -25.32
C LYS A 170 -10.73 -0.22 -24.73
N LEU A 171 -10.56 0.62 -23.72
CA LEU A 171 -11.64 1.31 -23.02
C LEU A 171 -11.91 2.66 -23.67
N TYR A 172 -13.20 3.00 -23.74
CA TYR A 172 -13.66 4.35 -24.10
C TYR A 172 -14.47 4.90 -22.92
N ILE A 173 -13.74 5.42 -21.93
CA ILE A 173 -14.31 5.89 -20.66
C ILE A 173 -14.03 7.38 -20.48
N SER A 174 -14.83 8.04 -19.66
CA SER A 174 -14.56 9.42 -19.25
C SER A 174 -13.29 9.47 -18.40
N ALA A 175 -12.42 10.45 -18.67
CA ALA A 175 -11.23 10.71 -17.86
C ALA A 175 -11.56 11.08 -16.40
N ILE A 176 -12.78 11.56 -16.15
CA ILE A 176 -13.24 12.00 -14.83
C ILE A 176 -13.28 10.85 -13.83
N GLY A 177 -13.75 9.66 -14.25
CA GLY A 177 -13.87 8.50 -13.36
C GLY A 177 -12.53 8.12 -12.70
N PRO A 178 -11.48 7.81 -13.51
CA PRO A 178 -10.15 7.51 -12.98
C PRO A 178 -9.55 8.63 -12.12
N ILE A 179 -9.80 9.90 -12.44
CA ILE A 179 -9.32 11.04 -11.64
C ILE A 179 -10.02 11.08 -10.28
N ILE A 180 -11.34 10.94 -10.22
CA ILE A 180 -12.09 10.92 -8.95
C ILE A 180 -11.61 9.78 -8.05
N PHE A 181 -11.45 8.58 -8.60
CA PHE A 181 -10.92 7.46 -7.85
C PHE A 181 -9.46 7.68 -7.44
N GLY A 182 -8.66 8.33 -8.28
CA GLY A 182 -7.34 8.81 -7.93
C GLY A 182 -7.35 9.71 -6.71
N ILE A 183 -8.25 10.70 -6.65
CA ILE A 183 -8.40 11.61 -5.49
C ILE A 183 -8.71 10.81 -4.22
N LEU A 184 -9.69 9.91 -4.27
CA LEU A 184 -10.05 9.07 -3.13
C LEU A 184 -8.88 8.20 -2.66
N ILE A 185 -8.17 7.58 -3.60
CA ILE A 185 -7.02 6.73 -3.31
C ILE A 185 -5.89 7.55 -2.70
N GLY A 186 -5.54 8.71 -3.28
CA GLY A 186 -4.51 9.59 -2.74
C GLY A 186 -4.83 10.05 -1.32
N LEU A 187 -6.09 10.41 -1.06
CA LEU A 187 -6.56 10.82 0.26
C LEU A 187 -6.40 9.70 1.28
N ILE A 188 -6.91 8.50 0.98
CA ILE A 188 -6.81 7.32 1.86
C ILE A 188 -5.34 6.91 2.04
N SER A 189 -4.55 6.93 0.97
CA SER A 189 -3.13 6.57 1.00
C SER A 189 -2.31 7.54 1.86
N SER A 190 -2.61 8.83 1.85
CA SER A 190 -1.93 9.81 2.70
C SER A 190 -2.38 9.69 4.16
N LEU A 191 -3.68 9.46 4.43
CA LEU A 191 -4.16 9.30 5.80
C LEU A 191 -3.67 8.03 6.48
N LEU A 192 -3.63 6.92 5.74
CA LEU A 192 -3.41 5.59 6.30
C LEU A 192 -2.10 4.95 5.84
N GLY A 193 -1.38 5.51 4.88
CA GLY A 193 -0.16 4.86 4.37
C GLY A 193 -0.48 3.53 3.69
N VAL A 194 -1.70 3.44 3.16
CA VAL A 194 -2.27 2.24 2.59
C VAL A 194 -2.19 2.34 1.07
N GLY A 195 -1.61 1.32 0.44
CA GLY A 195 -1.47 1.28 -1.01
C GLY A 195 -2.84 0.97 -1.58
N GLY A 196 -3.55 1.98 -2.09
CA GLY A 196 -4.95 1.86 -2.51
C GLY A 196 -5.24 0.83 -3.60
N GLY A 197 -4.29 -0.02 -4.01
CA GLY A 197 -4.47 -1.08 -5.00
C GLY A 197 -5.56 -2.09 -4.64
N PHE A 198 -5.80 -2.43 -3.37
CA PHE A 198 -6.91 -3.33 -2.97
C PHE A 198 -8.29 -2.69 -3.19
N ILE A 199 -8.37 -1.35 -3.21
CA ILE A 199 -9.57 -0.59 -3.56
C ILE A 199 -9.61 -0.35 -5.08
N LEU A 200 -8.47 0.02 -5.66
CA LEU A 200 -8.30 0.36 -7.06
C LEU A 200 -8.52 -0.85 -7.97
N VAL A 201 -8.12 -2.06 -7.58
CA VAL A 201 -8.28 -3.28 -8.38
C VAL A 201 -9.78 -3.57 -8.61
N PRO A 202 -10.64 -3.67 -7.58
CA PRO A 202 -12.09 -3.77 -7.76
C PRO A 202 -12.68 -2.60 -8.56
N ILE A 203 -12.24 -1.36 -8.34
CA ILE A 203 -12.73 -0.20 -9.10
C ILE A 203 -12.40 -0.33 -10.59
N LEU A 204 -11.15 -0.68 -10.92
CA LEU A 204 -10.70 -0.84 -12.29
C LEU A 204 -11.50 -1.94 -13.01
N ILE A 205 -11.76 -3.07 -12.33
CA ILE A 205 -12.50 -4.19 -12.92
C ILE A 205 -14.00 -3.89 -12.99
N TYR A 206 -14.63 -3.57 -11.86
CA TYR A 206 -16.08 -3.55 -11.72
C TYR A 206 -16.71 -2.22 -12.10
N VAL A 207 -16.02 -1.10 -11.86
CA VAL A 207 -16.57 0.23 -12.13
C VAL A 207 -16.11 0.74 -13.49
N LEU A 208 -14.83 0.56 -13.81
CA LEU A 208 -14.23 1.08 -15.05
C LEU A 208 -14.18 0.06 -16.19
N GLY A 209 -14.44 -1.22 -15.89
CA GLY A 209 -14.54 -2.28 -16.90
C GLY A 209 -13.20 -2.70 -17.51
N MET A 210 -12.08 -2.40 -16.86
CA MET A 210 -10.75 -2.77 -17.34
C MET A 210 -10.59 -4.29 -17.38
N PRO A 211 -10.03 -4.86 -18.47
CA PRO A 211 -9.73 -6.28 -18.53
C PRO A 211 -8.86 -6.71 -17.35
N ALA A 212 -9.30 -7.72 -16.59
CA ALA A 212 -8.64 -8.16 -15.35
C ALA A 212 -7.13 -8.46 -15.52
N ARG A 213 -6.70 -8.85 -16.74
CA ARG A 213 -5.29 -9.07 -17.10
C ARG A 213 -4.41 -7.82 -16.98
N LEU A 214 -4.94 -6.61 -17.17
CA LEU A 214 -4.20 -5.35 -17.15
C LEU A 214 -4.24 -4.65 -15.79
N VAL A 215 -5.16 -5.08 -14.92
CA VAL A 215 -5.47 -4.38 -13.66
C VAL A 215 -4.34 -4.45 -12.64
N PRO A 216 -3.72 -5.62 -12.35
CA PRO A 216 -2.57 -5.70 -11.45
C PRO A 216 -1.41 -4.79 -11.87
N GLY A 217 -1.03 -4.81 -13.15
CA GLY A 217 0.08 -3.99 -13.64
C GLY A 217 -0.23 -2.48 -13.60
N THR A 218 -1.44 -2.09 -14.00
CA THR A 218 -1.87 -0.68 -14.04
C THR A 218 -2.02 -0.08 -12.64
N SER A 219 -2.54 -0.86 -11.68
CA SER A 219 -2.69 -0.42 -10.29
C SER A 219 -1.32 -0.25 -9.62
N LEU A 220 -0.41 -1.22 -9.72
CA LEU A 220 0.95 -1.09 -9.19
C LEU A 220 1.70 0.09 -9.82
N PHE A 221 1.54 0.31 -11.13
CA PHE A 221 2.13 1.47 -11.81
C PHE A 221 1.60 2.80 -11.25
N ALA A 222 0.29 2.93 -11.05
CA ALA A 222 -0.29 4.12 -10.43
C ALA A 222 0.23 4.32 -8.99
N MET A 223 0.34 3.22 -8.23
CA MET A 223 0.80 3.27 -6.84
C MET A 223 2.25 3.76 -6.70
N ILE A 224 3.15 3.49 -7.66
CA ILE A 224 4.52 4.02 -7.63
C ILE A 224 4.48 5.54 -7.46
N PHE A 225 3.75 6.23 -8.33
CA PHE A 225 3.73 7.69 -8.31
C PHE A 225 2.99 8.25 -7.10
N VAL A 226 1.83 7.68 -6.76
CA VAL A 226 1.06 8.11 -5.57
C VAL A 226 1.90 7.93 -4.30
N MET A 227 2.64 6.82 -4.16
CA MET A 227 3.49 6.60 -2.99
C MET A 227 4.71 7.51 -2.96
N ILE A 228 5.32 7.86 -4.11
CA ILE A 228 6.38 8.88 -4.14
C ILE A 228 5.85 10.19 -3.54
N ILE A 229 4.66 10.62 -3.97
CA ILE A 229 4.03 11.86 -3.49
C ILE A 229 3.71 11.76 -2.00
N VAL A 230 3.04 10.69 -1.56
CA VAL A 230 2.66 10.48 -0.16
C VAL A 230 3.88 10.44 0.75
N THR A 231 4.93 9.71 0.35
CA THR A 231 6.20 9.67 1.09
C THR A 231 6.82 11.06 1.21
N LEU A 232 6.93 11.80 0.10
CA LEU A 232 7.50 13.15 0.12
C LEU A 232 6.68 14.09 1.00
N LEU A 233 5.35 14.04 0.92
CA LEU A 233 4.47 14.87 1.75
C LEU A 233 4.64 14.56 3.24
N HIS A 234 4.80 13.29 3.62
CA HIS A 234 5.09 12.89 5.01
C HIS A 234 6.48 13.32 5.48
N ALA A 235 7.49 13.21 4.61
CA ALA A 235 8.82 13.70 4.89
C ALA A 235 8.79 15.19 5.20
N ILE A 236 8.18 15.99 4.31
CA ILE A 236 8.20 17.45 4.38
C ILE A 236 7.31 17.98 5.50
N SER A 237 6.12 17.40 5.69
CA SER A 237 5.12 17.97 6.60
C SER A 237 5.34 17.54 8.05
N ASN A 238 5.84 16.32 8.27
CA ASN A 238 5.80 15.69 9.60
C ASN A 238 7.14 15.01 10.03
N ASN A 239 8.16 14.92 9.18
CA ASN A 239 9.46 14.26 9.48
C ASN A 239 9.34 12.81 9.99
N THR A 240 8.46 12.00 9.38
CA THR A 240 8.04 10.69 9.93
C THR A 240 8.68 9.47 9.26
N ILE A 241 9.63 9.68 8.36
CA ILE A 241 10.29 8.59 7.65
C ILE A 241 11.48 8.13 8.46
N ASP A 242 11.64 6.82 8.65
CA ASP A 242 12.82 6.23 9.26
C ASP A 242 13.55 5.35 8.22
N LEU A 243 14.73 5.78 7.76
CA LEU A 243 15.48 5.08 6.72
C LEU A 243 15.87 3.65 7.11
N TYR A 244 16.13 3.35 8.39
CA TYR A 244 16.41 1.97 8.80
C TYR A 244 15.19 1.09 8.58
N LEU A 245 14.01 1.60 8.96
CA LEU A 245 12.75 0.91 8.74
C LEU A 245 12.49 0.73 7.24
N VAL A 246 12.66 1.79 6.43
CA VAL A 246 12.48 1.74 4.97
C VAL A 246 13.35 0.66 4.33
N LEU A 247 14.63 0.57 4.68
CA LEU A 247 15.56 -0.43 4.13
C LEU A 247 15.09 -1.86 4.41
N ILE A 248 14.73 -2.15 5.67
CA ILE A 248 14.30 -3.49 6.09
C ILE A 248 12.98 -3.87 5.43
N LEU A 249 12.00 -2.96 5.42
CA LEU A 249 10.69 -3.23 4.83
C LEU A 249 10.81 -3.41 3.31
N ALA A 250 11.51 -2.50 2.62
CA ALA A 250 11.72 -2.57 1.18
C ALA A 250 12.41 -3.87 0.77
N PHE A 251 13.47 -4.27 1.46
CA PHE A 251 14.21 -5.47 1.10
C PHE A 251 13.35 -6.73 1.18
N GLY A 252 12.69 -6.97 2.32
CA GLY A 252 11.85 -8.15 2.46
C GLY A 252 10.62 -8.12 1.57
N SER A 253 9.92 -6.98 1.45
CA SER A 253 8.71 -6.91 0.63
C SER A 253 8.96 -7.06 -0.86
N VAL A 254 10.09 -6.57 -1.36
CA VAL A 254 10.48 -6.71 -2.76
C VAL A 254 10.80 -8.17 -3.09
N ILE A 255 11.54 -8.87 -2.22
CA ILE A 255 11.80 -10.31 -2.38
C ILE A 255 10.48 -11.07 -2.38
N GLY A 256 9.64 -10.82 -1.37
CA GLY A 256 8.30 -11.40 -1.28
C GLY A 256 7.48 -11.17 -2.55
N ALA A 257 7.42 -9.93 -3.04
CA ALA A 257 6.64 -9.57 -4.22
C ALA A 257 7.10 -10.29 -5.49
N GLN A 258 8.40 -10.50 -5.67
CA GLN A 258 8.90 -11.28 -6.80
C GLN A 258 8.42 -12.73 -6.73
N PHE A 259 8.58 -13.41 -5.59
CA PHE A 259 8.08 -14.77 -5.40
C PHE A 259 6.55 -14.87 -5.55
N GLY A 260 5.81 -13.91 -4.99
CA GLY A 260 4.36 -13.84 -5.11
C GLY A 260 3.91 -13.70 -6.56
N SER A 261 4.55 -12.81 -7.33
CA SER A 261 4.21 -12.58 -8.73
C SER A 261 4.51 -13.79 -9.63
N PHE A 262 5.58 -14.53 -9.31
CA PHE A 262 5.94 -15.78 -9.98
C PHE A 262 4.86 -16.85 -9.75
N ILE A 263 4.46 -17.05 -8.49
CA ILE A 263 3.48 -18.06 -8.09
C ILE A 263 2.05 -17.68 -8.52
N SER A 264 1.73 -16.39 -8.68
CA SER A 264 0.39 -15.90 -9.07
C SER A 264 -0.19 -16.58 -10.32
N SER A 265 0.67 -17.01 -11.23
CA SER A 265 0.30 -17.71 -12.47
C SER A 265 -0.22 -19.13 -12.27
N LYS A 266 0.03 -19.74 -11.10
CA LYS A 266 -0.26 -21.16 -10.81
C LYS A 266 -1.37 -21.38 -9.79
N LEU A 267 -1.81 -20.34 -9.09
CA LEU A 267 -2.79 -20.46 -8.01
C LEU A 267 -4.18 -19.98 -8.45
N ALA A 268 -5.21 -20.71 -8.01
CA ALA A 268 -6.58 -20.26 -8.12
C ALA A 268 -6.77 -19.03 -7.22
N GLY A 269 -6.89 -17.85 -7.82
CA GLY A 269 -6.96 -16.58 -7.09
C GLY A 269 -8.18 -16.44 -6.17
N GLU A 270 -9.14 -17.38 -6.18
CA GLU A 270 -10.35 -17.33 -5.36
C GLU A 270 -10.09 -17.74 -3.91
N GLU A 271 -9.47 -18.90 -3.67
CA GLU A 271 -9.18 -19.39 -2.31
C GLU A 271 -8.25 -18.46 -1.55
N LEU A 272 -7.29 -17.88 -2.26
CA LEU A 272 -6.31 -16.96 -1.69
C LEU A 272 -6.91 -15.60 -1.34
N ARG A 273 -7.90 -15.14 -2.12
CA ARG A 273 -8.73 -13.98 -1.76
C ARG A 273 -9.56 -14.26 -0.50
N GLY A 274 -10.09 -15.47 -0.35
CA GLY A 274 -10.79 -15.92 0.85
C GLY A 274 -9.92 -15.87 2.10
N LEU A 275 -8.73 -16.49 2.06
CA LEU A 275 -7.77 -16.46 3.19
C LEU A 275 -7.34 -15.03 3.53
N LEU A 276 -7.05 -14.20 2.52
CA LEU A 276 -6.72 -12.80 2.73
C LEU A 276 -7.89 -12.04 3.38
N SER A 277 -9.12 -12.26 2.94
CA SER A 277 -10.29 -11.58 3.50
C SER A 277 -10.45 -11.87 5.00
N LEU A 278 -10.16 -13.10 5.42
CA LEU A 278 -10.18 -13.48 6.83
C LEU A 278 -9.10 -12.74 7.62
N LEU A 279 -7.88 -12.64 7.09
CA LEU A 279 -6.78 -11.87 7.70
C LEU A 279 -7.09 -10.38 7.79
N ILE A 280 -7.71 -9.80 6.75
CA ILE A 280 -8.14 -8.39 6.78
C ILE A 280 -9.22 -8.19 7.85
N LEU A 281 -10.18 -9.11 7.94
CA LEU A 281 -11.24 -9.08 8.95
C LEU A 281 -10.68 -9.18 10.37
N THR A 282 -9.65 -9.99 10.60
CA THR A 282 -9.02 -10.07 11.93
C THR A 282 -8.34 -8.76 12.31
N PHE A 283 -7.68 -8.08 11.37
CA PHE A 283 -7.12 -6.74 11.62
C PHE A 283 -8.20 -5.68 11.84
N GLY A 284 -9.26 -5.69 11.02
CA GLY A 284 -10.42 -4.82 11.23
C GLY A 284 -11.01 -4.99 12.62
N PHE A 285 -11.32 -6.23 13.01
CA PHE A 285 -11.81 -6.55 14.36
C PHE A 285 -10.85 -6.11 15.46
N LYS A 286 -9.54 -6.32 15.28
CA LYS A 286 -8.51 -5.91 16.24
C LYS A 286 -8.49 -4.40 16.46
N PHE A 287 -8.55 -3.60 15.39
CA PHE A 287 -8.68 -2.14 15.52
C PHE A 287 -9.97 -1.73 16.25
N GLY A 288 -11.10 -2.39 15.94
CA GLY A 288 -12.37 -2.14 16.64
C GLY A 288 -12.30 -2.49 18.13
N TYR A 289 -11.63 -3.60 18.46
CA TYR A 289 -11.39 -4.02 19.83
C TYR A 289 -10.51 -3.00 20.58
N ASP A 290 -9.40 -2.58 19.98
CA ASP A 290 -8.47 -1.63 20.62
C ASP A 290 -9.13 -0.24 20.82
N LEU A 291 -10.00 0.19 19.89
CA LEU A 291 -10.84 1.38 20.04
C LEU A 291 -11.84 1.26 21.20
N TYR A 292 -12.57 0.14 21.29
CA TYR A 292 -13.62 -0.03 22.29
C TYR A 292 -13.05 -0.16 23.70
N PHE A 293 -11.98 -0.94 23.86
CA PHE A 293 -11.37 -1.18 25.17
C PHE A 293 -10.35 -0.11 25.60
N SER A 294 -10.24 0.99 24.83
CA SER A 294 -9.30 2.09 25.09
C SER A 294 -7.87 1.61 25.39
N LYS A 295 -7.47 0.47 24.82
CA LYS A 295 -6.06 0.10 24.75
C LYS A 295 -5.47 1.02 23.70
N ILE A 296 -5.11 2.22 24.15
CA ILE A 296 -4.23 3.10 23.39
C ILE A 296 -3.04 2.23 23.04
N LEU A 297 -2.90 1.96 21.74
CA LEU A 297 -1.72 1.39 21.10
C LEU A 297 -0.49 1.73 21.92
N PRO A 298 0.29 0.72 22.37
CA PRO A 298 1.18 0.80 23.52
C PRO A 298 1.76 2.21 23.66
N SER A 299 1.16 2.98 24.57
CA SER A 299 1.68 4.28 24.92
C SER A 299 3.01 4.04 25.59
N LEU A 300 4.07 4.17 24.81
CA LEU A 300 5.40 4.59 25.23
C LEU A 300 5.69 4.24 26.70
N ASN A 301 6.18 3.02 26.94
CA ASN A 301 7.30 2.92 27.88
C ASN A 301 8.48 3.53 27.13
N ILE A 302 8.58 4.87 27.15
CA ILE A 302 9.88 5.53 27.00
C ILE A 302 10.66 5.01 28.20
N THR A 303 11.34 3.89 28.04
CA THR A 303 12.56 3.70 28.80
C THR A 303 13.39 4.87 28.37
N ASN A 304 13.49 5.88 29.25
CA ASN A 304 14.44 6.96 29.16
C ASN A 304 15.83 6.33 29.01
N THR A 305 16.23 6.01 27.79
CA THR A 305 17.62 5.74 27.44
C THR A 305 18.27 7.09 27.17
N HIS A 306 18.25 7.95 28.20
CA HIS A 306 19.33 8.91 28.36
C HIS A 306 20.62 8.08 28.37
N ASN A 307 21.43 8.24 27.31
CA ASN A 307 22.70 7.59 27.02
C ASN A 307 22.69 6.48 25.94
N LEU A 308 21.97 6.66 24.83
CA LEU A 308 22.38 6.02 23.57
C LEU A 308 23.45 6.88 22.90
N GLU A 309 24.71 6.44 22.92
CA GLU A 309 25.73 7.00 22.04
C GLU A 309 25.41 6.61 20.59
N PHE A 310 24.65 7.48 19.91
CA PHE A 310 24.36 7.27 18.50
C PHE A 310 25.64 7.33 17.68
N ASN A 311 25.81 6.32 16.81
CA ASN A 311 26.85 6.33 15.79
C ASN A 311 26.75 7.62 14.94
N ASN A 312 27.88 8.09 14.43
CA ASN A 312 27.95 9.32 13.63
C ASN A 312 26.95 9.32 12.46
N PHE A 313 26.71 8.16 11.85
CA PHE A 313 25.73 8.00 10.78
C PHE A 313 24.28 8.23 11.26
N THR A 314 23.91 7.74 12.44
CA THR A 314 22.57 7.92 13.00
C THR A 314 22.32 9.39 13.34
N LYS A 315 23.30 10.09 13.93
CA LYS A 315 23.25 11.54 14.17
C LYS A 315 23.12 12.32 12.86
N PHE A 316 23.85 11.92 11.83
CA PHE A 316 23.76 12.49 10.49
C PHE A 316 22.35 12.32 9.88
N LEU A 317 21.74 11.14 10.02
CA LEU A 317 20.38 10.89 9.53
C LEU A 317 19.33 11.76 10.24
N ILE A 318 19.42 11.89 11.57
CA ILE A 318 18.52 12.76 12.35
C ILE A 318 18.70 14.22 11.90
N ASN A 319 19.94 14.69 11.81
CA ASN A 319 20.25 16.05 11.40
C ASN A 319 19.73 16.39 9.99
N ILE A 320 19.82 15.47 9.04
CA ILE A 320 19.27 15.68 7.68
C ILE A 320 17.74 15.62 7.69
N SER A 321 17.15 14.72 8.48
CA SER A 321 15.68 14.64 8.59
C SER A 321 15.09 15.96 9.11
N GLU A 322 15.72 16.55 10.13
CA GLU A 322 15.26 17.80 10.76
C GLU A 322 15.55 19.05 9.92
N ASN A 323 16.78 19.19 9.41
CA ASN A 323 17.20 20.41 8.69
C ASN A 323 16.89 20.40 7.19
N HIS A 324 16.77 19.21 6.59
CA HIS A 324 16.61 19.01 5.15
C HIS A 324 15.61 17.90 4.82
N SER A 325 14.38 18.02 5.34
CA SER A 325 13.31 17.04 5.20
C SER A 325 12.98 16.65 3.73
N ILE A 326 13.08 17.60 2.79
CA ILE A 326 12.91 17.34 1.35
C ILE A 326 13.99 16.37 0.84
N ILE A 327 15.26 16.64 1.17
CA ILE A 327 16.39 15.81 0.72
C ILE A 327 16.25 14.42 1.34
N TYR A 328 15.90 14.34 2.62
CA TYR A 328 15.65 13.08 3.31
C TYR A 328 14.51 12.26 2.67
N GLY A 329 13.41 12.93 2.29
CA GLY A 329 12.31 12.29 1.58
C GLY A 329 12.75 11.73 0.22
N ILE A 330 13.52 12.52 -0.55
CA ILE A 330 14.05 12.08 -1.85
C ILE A 330 14.99 10.89 -1.68
N THR A 331 15.90 10.91 -0.70
CA THR A 331 16.82 9.78 -0.47
C THR A 331 16.07 8.51 -0.07
N SER A 332 15.03 8.62 0.75
CA SER A 332 14.16 7.48 1.07
C SER A 332 13.47 6.90 -0.16
N VAL A 333 12.93 7.77 -1.03
CA VAL A 333 12.27 7.35 -2.27
C VAL A 333 13.26 6.67 -3.21
N THR A 334 14.46 7.23 -3.39
CA THR A 334 15.47 6.64 -4.29
C THR A 334 15.97 5.30 -3.78
N VAL A 335 16.15 5.14 -2.47
CA VAL A 335 16.49 3.86 -1.84
C VAL A 335 15.40 2.81 -2.10
N ALA A 336 14.13 3.15 -1.87
CA ALA A 336 13.01 2.24 -2.09
C ALA A 336 12.90 1.80 -3.57
N ILE A 337 13.03 2.74 -4.51
CA ILE A 337 13.03 2.46 -5.96
C ILE A 337 14.24 1.60 -6.34
N GLY A 338 15.44 1.96 -5.84
CA GLY A 338 16.68 1.25 -6.14
C GLY A 338 16.63 -0.21 -5.73
N ILE A 339 16.19 -0.50 -4.50
CA ILE A 339 15.99 -1.87 -4.03
C ILE A 339 14.97 -2.60 -4.90
N GLY A 340 13.84 -1.95 -5.21
CA GLY A 340 12.80 -2.51 -6.07
C GLY A 340 13.31 -2.94 -7.44
N ILE A 341 14.11 -2.10 -8.10
CA ILE A 341 14.70 -2.35 -9.42
C ILE A 341 15.78 -3.43 -9.35
N ILE A 342 16.73 -3.32 -8.42
CA ILE A 342 17.88 -4.25 -8.32
C ILE A 342 17.37 -5.68 -8.14
N VAL A 343 16.47 -5.90 -7.19
CA VAL A 343 15.94 -7.25 -6.92
C VAL A 343 15.06 -7.73 -8.08
N ALA A 344 14.21 -6.88 -8.66
CA ALA A 344 13.40 -7.27 -9.82
C ALA A 344 14.27 -7.72 -11.01
N TYR A 345 15.41 -7.06 -11.24
CA TYR A 345 16.33 -7.43 -12.31
C TYR A 345 17.05 -8.74 -12.02
N SER A 346 17.44 -8.99 -10.76
CA SER A 346 18.01 -10.27 -10.33
C SER A 346 17.04 -11.44 -10.57
N PHE A 347 15.74 -11.22 -10.40
CA PHE A 347 14.70 -12.23 -10.64
C PHE A 347 14.25 -12.34 -12.11
N LYS A 348 14.72 -11.46 -13.01
CA LYS A 348 14.38 -11.48 -14.45
C LYS A 348 14.68 -12.82 -15.13
N LYS A 349 15.73 -13.54 -14.68
CA LYS A 349 16.08 -14.87 -15.22
C LYS A 349 15.07 -15.96 -14.84
N LEU A 350 14.32 -15.79 -13.75
CA LEU A 350 13.31 -16.75 -13.26
C LEU A 350 11.92 -16.52 -13.89
N LEU A 351 11.70 -15.34 -14.48
CA LEU A 351 10.42 -14.92 -15.07
C LEU A 351 10.31 -15.16 -16.59
N LYS A 352 11.40 -15.58 -17.24
CA LYS A 352 11.38 -16.18 -18.58
C LYS A 352 10.99 -17.64 -18.46
#